data_AF-A0A7K1L8N1-F1
#
_entry.id   AF-A0A7K1L8N1-F1
#
_cell.length_a   1.000
_cell.length_b   1.000
_cell.length_c   1.000
_cell.angle_alpha   90.00
_cell.angle_beta   90.00
_cell.angle_gamma   90.00
#
_symmetry.space_group_name_H-M   'P 1'
#
loop_
_entity.id
_entity.type
_entity.pdbx_description
1 polymer ?
#
loop_
_entity_poly.entity_id
_entity_poly.type
_entity_poly.pdbx_seq_one_letter_code
_entity_poly.pdbx_strand_id
1 'polypeptide(L)'
;MSRELVVLSQEEPDLDALPALVASSGIQGLDVGGPYIFDSHDRLLLRVQDATLITVPGEVERLLSAPAREPVWWVELHAAASPPEAFHLARHCARELATRHNGTVWGQ
;
A
#
# COMPACT_ATOMS: atom_id res chain seq x y z
N MET A 1 -1.93 14.65 -9.36
CA MET A 1 -1.58 13.25 -9.65
C MET A 1 -1.40 12.57 -8.30
N SER A 2 -2.22 11.56 -7.97
CA SER A 2 -1.96 10.67 -6.83
C SER A 2 -0.68 9.88 -7.11
N ARG A 3 0.08 9.56 -6.06
CA ARG A 3 1.26 8.70 -6.16
C ARG A 3 0.85 7.31 -5.70
N GLU A 4 1.20 6.32 -6.48
CA GLU A 4 0.77 4.94 -6.25
C GLU A 4 1.98 4.09 -5.91
N LEU A 5 1.82 3.28 -4.87
CA LEU A 5 2.78 2.27 -4.48
C LEU A 5 2.11 0.90 -4.59
N VAL A 6 2.86 -0.09 -5.06
CA VAL A 6 2.39 -1.46 -5.19
C VAL A 6 3.20 -2.34 -4.25
N VAL A 7 2.52 -3.13 -3.43
CA VAL A 7 3.14 -4.19 -2.62
C VAL A 7 2.89 -5.52 -3.30
N LEU A 8 3.98 -6.23 -3.60
CA LEU A 8 3.94 -7.60 -4.09
C LEU A 8 4.37 -8.56 -2.98
N SER A 9 3.60 -9.63 -2.74
CA SER A 9 3.92 -10.65 -1.72
C SER A 9 3.51 -12.05 -2.17
N GLN A 10 4.16 -13.08 -1.63
CA GLN A 10 3.87 -14.48 -2.00
C GLN A 10 2.68 -15.06 -1.22
N GLU A 11 2.40 -14.52 -0.04
CA GLU A 11 1.25 -14.86 0.80
C GLU A 11 0.22 -13.75 0.75
N GLU A 12 -1.04 -14.06 1.04
CA GLU A 12 -2.11 -13.05 1.06
C GLU A 12 -1.81 -12.00 2.14
N PRO A 13 -1.67 -10.71 1.78
CA PRO A 13 -1.38 -9.67 2.75
C PRO A 13 -2.58 -9.42 3.67
N ASP A 14 -2.31 -9.35 4.97
CA ASP A 14 -3.30 -9.08 6.01
C ASP A 14 -3.60 -7.57 6.04
N LEU A 15 -4.68 -7.15 5.38
CA LEU A 15 -5.10 -5.75 5.37
C LEU A 15 -5.80 -5.31 6.66
N ASP A 16 -6.24 -6.24 7.51
CA ASP A 16 -6.76 -5.93 8.85
C ASP A 16 -5.64 -5.38 9.76
N ALA A 17 -4.37 -5.56 9.36
CA ALA A 17 -3.21 -4.93 9.97
C ALA A 17 -3.16 -3.40 9.80
N LEU A 18 -3.91 -2.83 8.85
CA LEU A 18 -3.76 -1.43 8.44
C LEU A 18 -3.79 -0.43 9.60
N PRO A 19 -4.69 -0.53 10.60
CA PRO A 19 -4.66 0.37 11.76
C PRO A 19 -3.33 0.31 12.53
N ALA A 20 -2.71 -0.86 12.65
CA ALA A 20 -1.42 -1.01 13.31
C ALA A 20 -0.26 -0.43 12.49
N LEU A 21 -0.29 -0.58 11.15
CA LEU A 21 0.71 0.02 10.25
C LEU A 21 0.63 1.55 10.29
N VAL A 22 -0.60 2.09 10.32
CA VAL A 22 -0.83 3.54 10.43
C VAL A 22 -0.35 4.04 11.79
N ALA A 23 -0.65 3.33 12.89
CA ALA A 23 -0.19 3.68 14.23
C ALA A 23 1.34 3.67 14.36
N SER A 24 2.05 2.79 13.63
CA SER A 24 3.51 2.73 13.64
C SER A 24 4.19 3.83 12.80
N SER A 25 3.44 4.63 12.04
CA SER A 25 3.98 5.71 11.20
C SER A 25 4.54 6.90 11.99
N GLY A 26 4.17 7.04 13.26
CA GLY A 26 4.53 8.18 14.10
C GLY A 26 3.75 9.47 13.77
N ILE A 27 2.84 9.44 12.80
CA ILE A 27 1.96 10.57 12.49
C ILE A 27 0.76 10.54 13.44
N GLN A 28 0.50 11.67 14.10
CA GLN A 28 -0.61 11.79 15.06
C GLN A 28 -1.89 12.28 14.39
N GLY A 29 -3.03 11.96 15.00
CA GLY A 29 -4.34 12.45 14.55
C GLY A 29 -4.81 11.82 13.24
N LEU A 30 -4.35 10.61 12.93
CA LEU A 30 -4.85 9.83 11.80
C LEU A 30 -6.09 9.04 12.21
N ASP A 31 -7.08 9.01 11.33
CA ASP A 31 -8.27 8.18 11.46
C ASP A 31 -8.32 7.11 10.35
N VAL A 32 -8.71 5.89 10.69
CA VAL A 32 -8.76 4.75 9.78
C VAL A 32 -10.22 4.33 9.58
N GLY A 33 -10.75 4.66 8.40
CA GLY A 33 -12.11 4.32 7.97
C GLY A 33 -12.09 3.19 6.94
N GLY A 34 -11.87 1.95 7.38
CA GLY A 34 -11.71 0.80 6.48
C GLY A 34 -10.45 0.94 5.62
N PRO A 35 -10.54 0.93 4.27
CA PRO A 35 -9.37 1.09 3.40
C PRO A 35 -8.85 2.53 3.31
N TYR A 36 -9.51 3.49 3.96
CA TYR A 36 -9.20 4.92 3.86
C TYR A 36 -8.56 5.44 5.14
N ILE A 37 -7.55 6.29 5.00
CA ILE A 37 -6.89 6.98 6.11
C ILE A 37 -7.05 8.48 5.91
N PHE A 38 -7.51 9.16 6.96
CA PHE A 38 -7.76 10.60 6.99
C PHE A 38 -6.88 11.29 8.03
N ASP A 39 -6.62 12.58 7.83
CA ASP A 39 -6.05 13.44 8.86
C ASP A 39 -7.12 14.02 9.80
N SER A 40 -6.69 14.78 10.81
CA SER A 40 -7.57 15.41 11.80
C SER A 40 -8.52 16.48 11.25
N HIS A 41 -8.44 16.79 9.96
CA HIS A 41 -9.31 17.74 9.25
C HIS A 41 -10.20 17.02 8.21
N ASP A 42 -10.37 15.70 8.36
CA ASP A 42 -11.14 14.83 7.45
C ASP A 42 -10.61 14.82 6.00
N ARG A 43 -9.33 15.14 5.80
CA ARG A 43 -8.72 15.07 4.46
C ARG A 43 -8.15 13.68 4.23
N LEU A 44 -8.50 13.09 3.10
CA LEU A 44 -7.96 11.79 2.68
C LEU A 44 -6.44 11.89 2.47
N LEU A 45 -5.70 10.98 3.10
CA LEU A 45 -4.26 10.82 2.92
C LEU A 45 -3.92 9.60 2.09
N LEU A 46 -4.57 8.47 2.36
CA LEU A 46 -4.24 7.19 1.76
C LEU A 46 -5.52 6.37 1.53
N ARG A 47 -5.58 5.71 0.39
CA ARG A 47 -6.52 4.62 0.11
C ARG A 47 -5.73 3.36 -0.20
N VAL A 48 -6.07 2.25 0.47
CA VAL A 48 -5.51 0.92 0.20
C VAL A 48 -6.55 0.09 -0.55
N GLN A 49 -6.15 -0.53 -1.66
CA GLN A 49 -7.04 -1.42 -2.42
C GLN A 49 -6.99 -2.84 -1.87
N ASP A 50 -8.05 -3.60 -2.12
CA ASP A 50 -8.10 -5.01 -1.76
C ASP A 50 -6.96 -5.81 -2.40
N ALA A 51 -6.49 -6.82 -1.67
CA ALA A 51 -5.47 -7.73 -2.15
C ALA A 51 -6.00 -8.54 -3.34
N THR A 52 -5.24 -8.54 -4.44
CA THR A 52 -5.59 -9.28 -5.66
C THR A 52 -4.50 -10.30 -5.98
N LEU A 53 -4.89 -11.57 -6.16
CA LEU A 53 -3.95 -12.60 -6.59
C LEU A 53 -3.76 -12.56 -8.11
N ILE A 54 -2.55 -12.24 -8.55
CA ILE A 54 -2.17 -12.27 -9.96
C ILE A 54 -1.62 -13.64 -10.29
N THR A 55 -2.31 -14.38 -11.15
CA THR A 55 -1.94 -15.75 -11.55
C THR A 55 -1.45 -15.86 -12.99
N VAL A 56 -1.62 -14.82 -13.79
CA VAL A 56 -1.25 -14.82 -15.21
C VAL A 56 0.25 -14.58 -15.34
N PRO A 57 1.03 -15.52 -15.90
CA PRO A 57 2.48 -15.35 -16.04
C PRO A 57 2.83 -14.11 -16.88
N GLY A 58 3.75 -13.29 -16.38
CA GLY A 58 4.26 -12.09 -17.08
C GLY A 58 3.36 -10.85 -16.97
N GLU A 59 2.21 -10.95 -16.29
CA GLU A 59 1.31 -9.81 -16.11
C GLU A 59 1.95 -8.73 -15.23
N VAL A 60 2.71 -9.12 -14.20
CA VAL A 60 3.42 -8.17 -13.35
C VAL A 60 4.56 -7.49 -14.10
N GLU A 61 5.28 -8.22 -14.95
CA GLU A 61 6.31 -7.64 -15.81
C GLU A 61 5.71 -6.60 -16.76
N ARG A 62 4.54 -6.89 -17.33
CA ARG A 62 3.82 -5.95 -18.20
C ARG A 62 3.38 -4.68 -17.45
N LEU A 63 2.93 -4.79 -16.20
CA LEU A 63 2.40 -3.68 -15.42
C LEU A 63 3.48 -2.83 -14.73
N LEU A 64 4.49 -3.47 -14.15
CA LEU A 64 5.53 -2.82 -13.35
C LEU A 64 6.88 -2.73 -14.05
N SER A 65 7.03 -3.31 -15.25
CA SER A 65 8.33 -3.48 -15.92
C SER A 65 9.35 -4.19 -15.03
N ALA A 66 8.87 -5.15 -14.24
CA ALA A 66 9.62 -5.85 -13.21
C ALA A 66 9.38 -7.36 -13.27
N PRO A 67 10.43 -8.20 -13.24
CA PRO A 67 10.23 -9.64 -13.19
C PRO A 67 9.62 -10.03 -11.85
N ALA A 68 8.50 -10.77 -11.89
CA ALA A 68 7.92 -11.41 -10.72
C ALA A 68 7.76 -12.91 -10.98
N ARG A 69 7.63 -13.67 -9.89
CA ARG A 69 7.26 -15.08 -9.97
C ARG A 69 5.79 -15.18 -9.58
N GLU A 70 4.90 -15.23 -10.58
CA GLU A 70 3.50 -15.52 -10.35
C GLU A 70 3.31 -17.01 -9.94
N PRO A 71 2.29 -17.33 -9.11
CA PRO A 71 1.29 -16.42 -8.56
C PRO A 71 1.85 -15.46 -7.52
N VAL A 72 1.35 -14.23 -7.49
CA VAL A 72 1.79 -13.18 -6.54
C VAL A 72 0.62 -12.30 -6.14
N TRP A 73 0.54 -11.97 -4.85
CA TRP A 73 -0.44 -11.03 -4.32
C TRP A 73 -0.02 -9.60 -4.58
N TRP A 74 -0.98 -8.78 -4.98
CA TRP A 74 -0.84 -7.39 -5.37
C TRP A 74 -1.75 -6.51 -4.51
N VAL A 75 -1.18 -5.46 -3.91
CA VAL A 75 -1.94 -4.43 -3.18
C VAL A 75 -1.50 -3.05 -3.65
N GLU A 76 -2.46 -2.19 -3.97
CA GLU A 76 -2.20 -0.80 -4.35
C GLU A 76 -2.46 0.14 -3.18
N LEU A 77 -1.55 1.08 -2.98
CA LEU A 77 -1.65 2.17 -2.02
C LEU A 77 -1.64 3.49 -2.80
N HIS A 78 -2.79 4.16 -2.83
CA HIS A 78 -2.96 5.44 -3.51
C HIS A 78 -2.83 6.57 -2.49
N ALA A 79 -1.69 7.27 -2.53
CA ALA A 79 -1.49 8.48 -1.76
C ALA A 79 -2.24 9.66 -2.40
N ALA A 80 -2.90 10.46 -1.56
CA ALA A 80 -3.41 11.77 -1.98
C ALA A 80 -2.26 12.66 -2.47
N ALA A 81 -2.55 13.54 -3.43
CA ALA A 81 -1.54 14.44 -4.01
C ALA A 81 -1.06 15.51 -3.02
N SER A 82 -1.89 15.82 -2.02
CA SER A 82 -1.58 16.71 -0.91
C SER A 82 -2.37 16.24 0.32
N PRO A 83 -1.84 16.48 1.54
CA PRO A 83 -0.56 17.12 1.84
C PRO A 83 0.65 16.15 1.65
N PRO A 84 1.92 16.63 1.69
CA PRO A 84 3.10 15.78 1.46
C PRO A 84 3.19 14.53 2.35
N GLU A 85 2.64 14.61 3.56
CA GLU A 85 2.55 13.54 4.54
C GLU A 85 1.77 12.33 4.00
N ALA A 86 0.85 12.53 3.05
CA ALA A 86 0.10 11.44 2.40
C ALA A 86 1.04 10.41 1.77
N PHE A 87 2.06 10.87 1.04
CA PHE A 87 3.01 9.98 0.41
C PHE A 87 3.98 9.34 1.43
N HIS A 88 4.34 10.06 2.48
CA HIS A 88 5.16 9.50 3.56
C HIS A 88 4.43 8.35 4.27
N LEU A 89 3.14 8.55 4.58
CA LEU A 89 2.28 7.53 5.15
C LEU A 89 2.13 6.33 4.21
N ALA A 90 1.86 6.55 2.93
CA ALA A 90 1.75 5.48 1.94
C ALA A 90 3.03 4.64 1.87
N ARG A 91 4.20 5.30 1.82
CA ARG A 91 5.50 4.63 1.77
C ARG A 91 5.82 3.86 3.05
N HIS A 92 5.43 4.40 4.20
CA HIS A 92 5.54 3.69 5.48
C HIS A 92 4.69 2.42 5.49
N CYS A 93 3.38 2.55 5.20
CA CYS A 93 2.47 1.41 5.20
C CYS A 93 2.87 0.35 4.17
N ALA A 94 3.27 0.75 2.96
CA ALA A 94 3.73 -0.19 1.93
C ALA A 94 4.96 -0.99 2.38
N ARG A 95 5.90 -0.34 3.07
CA ARG A 95 7.11 -0.99 3.58
C ARG A 95 6.81 -1.95 4.72
N GLU A 96 6.02 -1.52 5.70
CA GLU A 96 5.67 -2.37 6.83
C GLU A 96 4.83 -3.58 6.37
N LEU A 97 3.91 -3.38 5.42
CA LEU A 97 3.15 -4.48 4.80
C LEU A 97 4.08 -5.45 4.06
N ALA A 98 5.01 -4.93 3.24
CA ALA A 98 6.01 -5.75 2.57
C ALA A 98 6.90 -6.51 3.57
N THR A 99 7.39 -5.86 4.63
CA THR A 99 8.20 -6.51 5.66
C THR A 99 7.44 -7.62 6.37
N ARG A 100 6.16 -7.39 6.71
CA ARG A 100 5.32 -8.39 7.39
C ARG A 100 5.06 -9.63 6.53
N HIS A 101 4.93 -9.47 5.22
CA HIS A 101 4.59 -10.55 4.27
C HIS A 101 5.76 -10.95 3.36
N ASN A 102 7.00 -10.63 3.75
CA ASN A 102 8.23 -10.90 3.00
C ASN A 102 8.13 -10.51 1.51
N GLY A 103 7.51 -9.36 1.26
CA GLY A 103 7.20 -8.80 -0.04
C GLY A 103 8.15 -7.71 -0.51
N THR A 104 7.77 -7.03 -1.60
CA THR A 104 8.53 -5.93 -2.23
C THR A 104 7.63 -4.76 -2.55
N VAL A 105 8.19 -3.55 -2.54
CA VAL A 105 7.46 -2.30 -2.84
C VAL A 105 7.94 -1.73 -4.18
N TRP A 106 6.99 -1.36 -5.03
CA TRP A 106 7.19 -0.70 -6.32
C TRP A 106 6.47 0.65 -6.36
N GLY A 107 6.92 1.53 -7.26
CA GLY A 107 6.38 2.88 -7.41
C GLY A 107 7.33 3.99 -6.95
N GLN A 108 7.03 5.23 -7.34
CA GLN A 108 7.84 6.41 -7.05
C GLN A 108 7.06 7.47 -6.30
#